data_AF-A0A7C9LMY5-F1
#
_entry.id   AF-A0A7C9LMY5-F1
#
_cell.length_a   1.000
_cell.length_b   1.000
_cell.length_c   1.000
_cell.angle_alpha   90.00
_cell.angle_beta   90.00
_cell.angle_gamma   90.00
#
_symmetry.space_group_name_H-M   'P 1'
#
loop_
_entity.id
_entity.type
_entity.pdbx_description
1 polymer ?
#
loop_
_entity_poly.entity_id
_entity_poly.type
_entity_poly.pdbx_seq_one_letter_code
_entity_poly.pdbx_strand_id
1 'polypeptide(L)'
;MNASEGYVVYFFPQALEALGDAIKPYLREGPGGEHVLCHEIDTAGALLEMTIEAEANDGRTVALELMVPQSMVKMVVSAHSEASFGFSPRVAPALMASLPPVAAKAPPATAPTQAVPQTGEAPKAEATNLPPEG
;
A
#
# COMPACT_ATOMS: atom_id res chain seq x y z
N MET A 1 -4.82 25.60 0.70
CA MET A 1 -4.28 24.30 1.17
C MET A 1 -5.42 23.30 1.17
N ASN A 2 -5.45 22.38 0.20
CA ASN A 2 -6.41 21.27 0.19
C ASN A 2 -5.80 20.14 1.03
N ALA A 3 -6.42 19.88 2.17
CA ALA A 3 -5.89 19.06 3.27
C ALA A 3 -6.09 17.55 3.03
N SER A 4 -5.74 17.03 1.86
CA SER A 4 -6.24 15.71 1.46
C SER A 4 -5.23 14.74 0.90
N GLU A 5 -4.01 15.13 0.58
CA GLU A 5 -3.02 14.20 0.00
C GLU A 5 -1.62 14.45 0.57
N GLY A 6 -0.99 13.40 1.08
CA GLY A 6 0.38 13.45 1.55
C GLY A 6 0.75 12.27 2.44
N TYR A 7 1.96 12.32 2.99
CA TYR A 7 2.54 11.31 3.84
C TYR A 7 2.93 11.90 5.19
N VAL A 8 2.71 11.13 6.25
CA VAL A 8 3.18 11.43 7.60
C VAL A 8 4.29 10.45 7.94
N VAL A 9 5.48 10.97 8.20
CA VAL A 9 6.68 10.18 8.49
C VAL A 9 7.05 10.34 9.96
N TYR A 10 7.05 9.21 10.67
CA TYR A 10 7.47 9.11 12.06
C TYR A 10 8.88 8.56 12.14
N PHE A 11 9.69 9.11 13.04
CA PHE A 11 11.07 8.69 13.28
C PHE A 11 11.19 7.92 14.59
N PHE A 12 12.23 7.10 14.71
CA PHE A 12 12.61 6.57 16.03
C PHE A 12 13.17 7.69 16.91
N PRO A 13 13.04 7.62 18.25
CA PRO A 13 13.61 8.64 19.15
C PRO A 13 15.12 8.87 18.92
N GLN A 14 15.88 7.77 18.76
CA GLN A 14 17.31 7.82 18.44
C GLN A 14 17.63 8.54 17.13
N ALA A 15 16.71 8.54 16.16
CA ALA A 15 16.88 9.25 14.91
C ALA A 15 16.68 10.76 15.08
N LEU A 16 15.70 11.17 15.90
CA LEU A 16 15.49 12.58 16.22
C LEU A 16 16.69 13.15 16.98
N GLU A 17 17.28 12.36 17.89
CA GLU A 17 18.53 12.71 18.58
C GLU A 17 19.71 12.84 17.60
N ALA A 18 19.86 11.91 16.65
CA ALA A 18 20.95 11.90 15.69
C ALA A 18 20.83 13.00 14.62
N LEU A 19 19.63 13.28 14.12
CA LEU A 19 19.34 14.33 13.14
C LEU A 19 19.40 15.73 13.78
N GLY A 20 19.11 15.82 15.08
CA GLY A 20 19.31 17.01 15.88
C GLY A 20 18.51 18.23 15.40
N ASP A 21 19.12 19.41 15.50
CA ASP A 21 18.45 20.68 15.19
C ASP A 21 18.07 20.87 13.72
N ALA A 22 18.66 20.09 12.80
CA ALA A 22 18.43 20.24 11.37
C ALA A 22 17.01 19.86 10.94
N ILE A 23 16.40 18.87 11.61
CA ILE A 23 15.05 18.39 11.26
C ILE A 23 13.93 19.12 12.02
N LYS A 24 14.26 19.78 13.15
CA LYS A 24 13.28 20.45 14.03
C LYS A 24 12.32 21.42 13.31
N PRO A 25 12.75 22.24 12.33
CA PRO A 25 11.84 23.15 11.63
C PRO A 25 10.73 22.45 10.84
N TYR A 26 10.92 21.17 10.52
CA TYR A 26 9.99 20.37 9.72
C TYR A 26 9.14 19.41 10.57
N LEU A 27 9.46 19.28 11.85
CA LEU A 27 8.69 18.45 12.79
C LEU A 27 7.38 19.15 13.16
N ARG A 28 6.30 18.37 13.17
CA ARG A 28 4.99 18.73 13.68
C ARG A 28 4.63 17.81 14.84
N GLU A 29 3.98 18.36 15.85
CA GLU A 29 3.40 17.55 16.93
C GLU A 29 2.03 17.03 16.53
N GLY A 30 1.72 15.80 16.95
CA GLY A 30 0.40 15.20 16.77
C GLY A 30 0.14 14.07 17.77
N PRO A 31 -1.06 13.48 17.76
CA PRO A 31 -1.44 12.44 18.71
C PRO A 31 -0.52 11.20 18.70
N GLY A 32 0.18 10.95 17.58
CA GLY A 32 1.15 9.87 17.42
C GLY A 32 2.61 10.23 17.74
N GLY A 33 2.87 11.47 18.18
CA GLY A 33 4.22 12.01 18.39
C GLY A 33 4.70 12.94 17.28
N GLU A 34 5.98 13.33 17.38
CA GLU A 34 6.66 14.18 16.40
C GLU A 34 6.75 13.47 15.04
N HIS A 35 6.37 14.17 13.98
CA HIS A 35 6.34 13.65 12.62
C HIS A 35 6.66 14.73 11.60
N VAL A 36 7.09 14.32 10.40
CA VAL A 36 7.22 15.21 9.24
C VAL A 36 6.03 14.96 8.32
N LEU A 37 5.44 16.05 7.81
CA LEU A 37 4.41 15.99 6.77
C LEU A 37 5.07 16.23 5.40
N CYS A 38 4.91 15.29 4.48
CA CYS A 38 5.50 15.29 3.15
C CYS A 38 4.40 15.22 2.08
N HIS A 39 4.65 15.77 0.90
CA HIS A 39 3.77 15.60 -0.25
C HIS A 39 4.04 14.28 -0.98
N GLU A 40 5.33 13.97 -1.16
CA GLU A 40 5.81 12.78 -1.88
C GLU A 40 6.89 12.08 -1.08
N ILE A 41 7.02 10.77 -1.29
CA ILE A 41 8.10 9.95 -0.77
C ILE A 41 8.64 9.03 -1.87
N ASP A 42 9.95 8.82 -1.90
CA ASP A 42 10.60 7.75 -2.68
C ASP A 42 11.36 6.81 -1.74
N THR A 43 11.08 5.51 -1.88
CA THR A 43 11.67 4.43 -1.08
C THR A 43 12.62 3.53 -1.88
N ALA A 44 12.91 3.84 -3.14
CA ALA A 44 13.69 2.98 -4.04
C ALA A 44 15.18 2.85 -3.66
N GLY A 45 15.71 3.73 -2.79
CA GLY A 45 17.11 3.77 -2.38
C GLY A 45 17.39 3.33 -0.94
N ALA A 46 18.62 3.57 -0.48
CA ALA A 46 18.99 3.40 0.94
C ALA A 46 18.49 4.57 1.81
N LEU A 47 18.17 5.69 1.17
CA LEU A 47 17.57 6.87 1.77
C LEU A 47 16.08 6.87 1.42
N LEU A 48 15.27 7.31 2.38
CA LEU A 48 13.91 7.77 2.14
C LEU A 48 14.01 9.21 1.68
N GLU A 49 13.63 9.45 0.43
CA GLU A 49 13.56 10.79 -0.13
C GLU A 49 12.16 11.32 0.12
N MET A 50 12.05 12.55 0.62
CA MET A 50 10.77 13.15 1.00
C MET A 50 10.69 14.57 0.46
N THR A 51 9.61 14.88 -0.22
CA THR A 51 9.36 16.24 -0.73
C THR A 51 8.48 17.01 0.26
N ILE A 52 8.99 18.14 0.77
CA ILE A 52 8.35 18.98 1.78
C ILE A 52 8.20 20.39 1.23
N GLU A 53 7.06 21.02 1.51
CA GLU A 53 6.88 22.45 1.28
C GLU A 53 7.30 23.23 2.53
N ALA A 54 8.23 24.17 2.39
CA ALA A 54 8.55 25.13 3.44
C ALA A 54 8.32 26.56 2.97
N GLU A 55 8.03 27.45 3.91
CA GLU A 55 8.02 28.89 3.65
C GLU A 55 9.44 29.44 3.81
N ALA A 56 9.97 30.03 2.75
CA ALA A 56 11.21 30.77 2.79
C ALA A 56 11.01 32.11 3.51
N ASN A 57 12.11 32.71 3.98
CA ASN A 57 12.11 33.96 4.76
C ASN A 57 11.50 35.17 4.02
N ASP A 58 11.27 35.06 2.71
CA ASP A 58 10.67 36.07 1.85
C ASP A 58 9.17 35.81 1.58
N GLY A 59 8.58 34.83 2.27
CA GLY A 59 7.17 34.45 2.13
C GLY A 59 6.87 33.60 0.90
N ARG A 60 7.88 33.14 0.16
CA ARG A 60 7.69 32.20 -0.95
C ARG A 60 7.64 30.77 -0.43
N THR A 61 6.72 29.97 -0.96
CA THR A 61 6.74 28.52 -0.77
C THR A 61 7.83 27.92 -1.64
N VAL A 62 8.73 27.16 -1.02
CA VAL A 62 9.78 26.40 -1.69
C VAL A 62 9.57 24.91 -1.45
N ALA A 63 9.70 24.12 -2.52
CA ALA A 63 9.77 22.67 -2.42
C ALA A 63 11.21 22.27 -2.06
N LEU A 64 11.36 21.43 -1.05
CA LEU A 64 12.63 20.94 -0.53
C LEU A 64 12.60 19.41 -0.53
N GLU A 65 13.71 18.79 -0.91
CA GLU A 65 13.93 17.36 -0.74
C GLU A 65 14.72 17.11 0.55
N LEU A 66 14.14 16.29 1.43
CA LEU A 66 14.78 15.80 2.64
C LEU A 66 15.08 14.31 2.46
N MET A 67 16.36 13.96 2.48
CA MET A 67 16.82 12.57 2.38
C MET A 67 17.24 12.07 3.76
N VAL A 68 16.59 11.00 4.24
CA VAL A 68 16.89 10.41 5.56
C VAL A 68 17.15 8.91 5.42
N PRO A 69 18.13 8.31 6.12
CA PRO A 69 18.30 6.86 6.11
C PRO A 69 17.01 6.12 6.48
N GLN A 70 16.63 5.11 5.71
CA GLN A 70 15.39 4.36 5.96
C GLN A 70 15.37 3.69 7.35
N SER A 71 16.55 3.34 7.88
CA SER A 71 16.69 2.76 9.23
C SER A 71 16.32 3.71 10.38
N MET A 72 16.24 5.01 10.11
CA MET A 72 15.85 6.04 11.08
C MET A 72 14.34 6.26 11.13
N VAL A 73 13.62 5.76 10.12
CA VAL A 73 12.17 5.93 9.97
C VAL A 73 11.45 4.79 10.68
N LYS A 74 10.54 5.15 11.58
CA LYS A 74 9.72 4.20 12.34
C LYS A 74 8.50 3.76 11.55
N MET A 75 7.83 4.69 10.89
CA MET A 75 6.56 4.44 10.20
C MET A 75 6.26 5.55 9.20
N VAL A 76 5.69 5.19 8.06
CA VAL A 76 5.15 6.13 7.08
C VAL A 76 3.66 5.87 6.89
N VAL A 77 2.85 6.92 6.96
CA VAL A 77 1.39 6.85 6.83
C VAL A 77 0.95 7.72 5.66
N SER A 78 0.36 7.12 4.64
CA SER A 78 -0.26 7.86 3.54
C SER A 78 -1.65 8.36 3.96
N ALA A 79 -1.88 9.66 3.89
CA ALA A 79 -3.20 10.26 4.02
C ALA A 79 -3.72 10.61 2.63
N HIS A 80 -4.57 9.75 2.08
CA HIS A 80 -5.35 10.06 0.88
C HIS A 80 -6.81 10.28 1.29
N SER A 81 -7.29 11.49 1.09
CA SER A 81 -8.68 11.88 1.24
C SER A 81 -9.27 12.03 -0.16
N GLU A 82 -9.37 10.91 -0.86
CA GLU A 82 -10.40 10.72 -1.88
C GLU A 82 -11.21 9.49 -1.49
N ALA A 83 -12.52 9.67 -1.45
CA ALA A 83 -13.49 8.68 -1.02
C ALA A 83 -13.44 7.42 -1.93
N SER A 84 -12.70 6.39 -1.55
CA SER A 84 -13.00 4.95 -1.82
C SER A 84 -11.85 4.02 -1.39
N PHE A 85 -11.61 3.89 -0.08
CA PHE A 85 -10.95 2.69 0.42
C PHE A 85 -12.02 1.59 0.63
N GLY A 86 -12.05 0.59 -0.27
CA GLY A 86 -12.97 -0.56 -0.20
C GLY A 86 -13.37 -1.09 -1.58
N PHE A 87 -13.77 -2.36 -1.63
CA PHE A 87 -14.35 -2.98 -2.84
C PHE A 87 -15.78 -2.46 -3.07
N SER A 88 -15.94 -1.20 -3.50
CA SER A 88 -17.22 -0.77 -4.07
C SER A 88 -17.36 -1.37 -5.48
N PRO A 89 -18.48 -2.05 -5.79
CA PRO A 89 -18.78 -2.40 -7.16
C PRO A 89 -18.75 -1.13 -8.01
N ARG A 90 -17.90 -1.09 -9.05
CA ARG A 90 -17.97 -0.04 -10.08
C ARG A 90 -19.23 -0.25 -10.91
N VAL A 91 -20.40 -0.08 -10.31
CA VAL A 91 -21.62 0.04 -11.08
C VAL A 91 -21.76 1.52 -11.38
N ALA A 92 -21.27 1.90 -12.57
CA ALA A 92 -21.74 3.12 -13.19
C ALA A 92 -23.28 3.09 -13.13
N PRO A 93 -23.96 4.10 -12.56
CA PRO A 93 -25.43 4.12 -12.47
C PRO A 93 -26.10 3.89 -13.82
N ALA A 94 -25.42 4.28 -14.92
CA ALA A 94 -25.85 4.07 -16.29
C ALA A 94 -25.94 2.59 -16.72
N LEU A 95 -25.18 1.68 -16.11
CA LEU A 95 -25.22 0.25 -16.44
C LEU A 95 -26.29 -0.52 -15.65
N MET A 96 -26.71 -0.03 -14.48
CA MET A 96 -27.82 -0.63 -13.71
C MET A 96 -29.18 -0.46 -14.40
N ALA A 97 -29.35 0.60 -15.21
CA ALA A 97 -30.61 0.87 -15.91
C ALA A 97 -30.82 0.01 -17.17
N SER A 98 -29.79 -0.69 -17.66
CA SER A 98 -29.82 -1.42 -18.94
C SER A 98 -29.66 -2.93 -18.82
N LEU A 99 -29.45 -3.47 -17.61
CA LEU A 99 -29.34 -4.91 -17.41
C LEU A 99 -30.73 -5.54 -17.22
N PRO A 100 -31.14 -6.49 -18.08
CA PRO A 100 -32.38 -7.23 -17.87
C PRO A 100 -32.28 -8.04 -16.55
N PRO A 101 -33.37 -8.18 -15.78
CA PRO A 101 -33.35 -8.92 -14.53
C PRO A 101 -33.06 -10.40 -14.78
N VAL A 102 -31.83 -10.85 -14.52
CA VAL A 102 -31.43 -12.27 -14.53
C VAL A 102 -31.85 -12.92 -13.20
N ALA A 103 -33.10 -12.71 -12.77
CA ALA A 103 -33.61 -13.25 -11.50
C ALA A 103 -34.57 -14.44 -11.69
N ALA A 104 -34.94 -14.77 -12.94
CA ALA A 104 -35.94 -15.82 -13.18
C ALA A 104 -35.35 -17.24 -13.29
N LYS A 105 -34.03 -17.43 -13.26
CA LYS A 105 -33.42 -18.75 -13.45
C LYS A 105 -32.08 -18.95 -12.72
N ALA A 106 -31.98 -18.47 -11.48
CA ALA A 106 -30.90 -18.90 -10.60
C ALA A 106 -31.34 -20.16 -9.84
N PRO A 107 -30.64 -21.31 -9.95
CA PRO A 107 -30.92 -22.47 -9.11
C PRO A 107 -30.65 -22.15 -7.64
N PRO A 108 -31.36 -22.79 -6.69
CA PRO A 108 -31.23 -22.52 -5.26
C PRO A 108 -29.80 -22.78 -4.76
N ALA A 109 -29.38 -22.00 -3.76
CA ALA A 109 -28.02 -21.99 -3.18
C ALA A 109 -27.57 -23.32 -2.54
N THR A 110 -28.41 -24.35 -2.53
CA THR A 110 -28.12 -25.71 -2.06
C THR A 110 -27.66 -26.66 -3.17
N ALA A 111 -27.51 -26.20 -4.41
CA ALA A 111 -26.92 -27.01 -5.48
C ALA A 111 -25.43 -27.28 -5.17
N PRO A 112 -24.95 -28.54 -5.24
CA PRO A 112 -23.57 -28.86 -4.94
C PRO A 112 -22.63 -28.21 -5.97
N THR A 113 -21.59 -27.54 -5.47
CA THR A 113 -20.56 -26.90 -6.30
C THR A 113 -19.78 -27.97 -7.05
N GLN A 114 -19.83 -27.95 -8.39
CA GLN A 114 -18.94 -28.77 -9.21
C GLN A 114 -17.57 -28.06 -9.28
N ALA A 115 -16.65 -28.48 -8.41
CA ALA A 115 -15.24 -28.18 -8.55
C ALA A 115 -14.57 -29.24 -9.46
N VAL A 116 -13.60 -28.74 -10.25
CA VAL A 116 -12.57 -29.37 -11.09
C VAL A 116 -12.93 -29.97 -12.47
N PRO A 117 -12.21 -29.57 -13.55
CA PRO A 117 -12.04 -30.41 -14.73
C PRO A 117 -11.28 -31.67 -14.33
N GLN A 118 -11.87 -32.83 -14.59
CA GLN A 118 -11.19 -34.10 -14.49
C GLN A 118 -10.27 -34.31 -15.70
N THR A 119 -9.14 -34.96 -15.43
CA THR A 119 -8.20 -35.61 -16.37
C THR A 119 -6.90 -34.84 -16.63
N GLY A 120 -5.98 -34.96 -15.67
CA GLY A 120 -4.54 -34.90 -15.88
C GLY A 120 -3.91 -36.01 -15.04
N GLU A 121 -3.47 -37.07 -15.72
CA GLU A 121 -2.92 -38.29 -15.14
C GLU A 121 -1.70 -37.99 -14.24
N ALA A 122 -1.68 -38.52 -13.02
CA ALA A 122 -0.58 -38.36 -12.08
C ALA A 122 0.55 -39.36 -12.40
N PRO A 123 1.85 -38.98 -12.29
CA PRO A 123 2.95 -39.91 -12.47
C PRO A 123 3.01 -40.91 -11.30
N LYS A 124 3.11 -42.20 -11.62
CA LYS A 124 3.25 -43.28 -10.64
C LYS A 124 4.74 -43.57 -10.37
N ALA A 125 5.22 -43.27 -9.16
CA ALA A 125 6.38 -43.95 -8.55
C ALA A 125 5.88 -45.28 -7.95
N GLU A 126 6.58 -46.40 -7.84
CA GLU A 126 8.00 -46.78 -7.95
C GLU A 126 8.02 -48.33 -7.96
N ALA A 127 9.05 -48.99 -8.51
CA ALA A 127 9.63 -50.25 -7.97
C ALA A 127 10.81 -50.74 -8.82
N THR A 128 12.01 -50.59 -8.26
CA THR A 128 13.25 -51.29 -8.61
C THR A 128 13.04 -52.82 -8.62
N ASN A 129 13.50 -53.48 -9.68
CA ASN A 129 13.84 -54.91 -9.65
C ASN A 129 15.16 -55.14 -10.40
N LEU A 130 16.10 -55.78 -9.70
CA LEU A 130 17.45 -56.14 -10.13
C LEU A 130 17.43 -57.21 -11.25
N PRO A 131 18.51 -57.35 -12.04
CA PRO A 131 18.61 -58.30 -13.16
C PRO A 131 18.84 -59.76 -12.69
N PRO A 132 18.58 -60.75 -13.57
CA PRO A 132 18.54 -62.17 -13.21
C PRO A 132 19.94 -62.80 -13.07
N GLU A 133 20.10 -63.68 -12.08
CA GLU A 133 21.17 -64.68 -12.06
C GLU A 133 20.72 -65.92 -12.87
N GLY A 134 21.56 -66.36 -13.82
CA GLY A 134 21.39 -67.62 -14.57
C GLY A 134 21.78 -67.54 -16.04
#